data_AF-A0AAD8ASE9-F1
#
_entry.id   AF-A0AAD8ASE9-F1
#
_cell.length_a   1.000
_cell.length_b   1.000
_cell.length_c   1.000
_cell.angle_alpha   90.00
_cell.angle_beta   90.00
_cell.angle_gamma   90.00
#
_symmetry.space_group_name_H-M   'P 1'
#
loop_
_entity.id
_entity.type
_entity.pdbx_description
1 polymer ?
#
loop_
_entity_poly.entity_id
_entity_poly.type
_entity_poly.pdbx_seq_one_letter_code
_entity_poly.pdbx_strand_id
1 'polypeptide(L)' 'SEDKIIYFDYVHATPMPVIVPGTLFVTVLGNVTMDLPRRVNVYLEIKKYIFGFPFTVPCFNGGLGS' A
#
# COMPACT_ATOMS: atom_id res chain seq x y z
N SER A 1 21.94 9.43 2.25
CA SER A 1 21.30 8.23 1.68
C SER A 1 20.53 7.59 2.80
N GLU A 2 19.20 7.58 2.75
CA GLU A 2 18.39 6.93 3.79
C GLU A 2 18.50 5.42 3.66
N ASP A 3 19.08 4.76 4.65
CA ASP A 3 19.06 3.30 4.75
C ASP A 3 17.61 2.86 5.01
N LYS A 4 16.98 2.31 3.98
CA LYS A 4 15.63 1.73 4.13
C LYS A 4 15.76 0.45 4.95
N ILE A 5 14.91 0.29 5.96
CA ILE A 5 14.91 -0.89 6.85
C ILE A 5 14.16 -2.07 6.23
N ILE A 6 13.17 -1.78 5.38
CA ILE A 6 12.32 -2.78 4.70
C ILE A 6 12.49 -2.61 3.19
N TYR A 7 12.76 -3.71 2.50
CA TYR A 7 12.79 -3.81 1.05
C TYR A 7 11.74 -4.81 0.60
N PHE A 8 10.92 -4.42 -0.37
CA PHE A 8 9.99 -5.35 -1.02
C PHE A 8 10.58 -5.75 -2.37
N ASP A 9 10.98 -7.01 -2.48
CA ASP A 9 11.57 -7.59 -3.70
C ASP A 9 10.47 -7.96 -4.70
N TYR A 10 9.29 -8.36 -4.19
CA TYR A 10 8.16 -8.75 -5.02
C TYR A 10 6.85 -8.38 -4.36
N VAL A 11 5.94 -7.77 -5.14
CA VAL A 11 4.56 -7.54 -4.75
C VAL A 11 3.68 -7.93 -5.93
N HIS A 12 2.75 -8.84 -5.69
CA HIS A 12 1.82 -9.30 -6.71
C HIS A 12 0.43 -9.44 -6.14
N ALA A 13 -0.56 -9.06 -6.94
CA ALA A 13 -1.96 -9.11 -6.57
C ALA A 13 -2.75 -9.85 -7.66
N THR A 14 -3.71 -10.68 -7.27
CA THR A 14 -4.55 -11.44 -8.20
C THR A 14 -6.00 -11.49 -7.69
N PRO A 15 -7.00 -11.16 -8.52
CA PRO A 15 -6.90 -10.79 -9.94
C PRO A 15 -6.39 -9.36 -10.18
N MET A 16 -5.83 -9.13 -11.37
CA MET A 16 -5.46 -7.81 -11.89
C MET A 16 -6.14 -7.62 -13.26
N PRO A 17 -7.01 -6.60 -13.44
CA PRO A 17 -7.39 -5.57 -12.47
C PRO A 17 -8.17 -6.15 -11.28
N VAL A 18 -8.10 -5.44 -10.15
CA VAL A 18 -8.85 -5.81 -8.95
C VAL A 18 -10.36 -5.69 -9.23
N ILE A 19 -11.12 -6.73 -8.93
CA ILE A 19 -12.58 -6.78 -9.14
C ILE A 19 -13.27 -6.62 -7.78
N VAL A 20 -14.22 -5.70 -7.70
CA VAL A 20 -14.97 -5.40 -6.47
C VAL A 20 -16.48 -5.46 -6.75
N PRO A 21 -17.29 -6.19 -5.95
CA PRO A 21 -16.88 -7.01 -4.81
C PRO A 21 -16.15 -8.29 -5.25
N GLY A 22 -15.22 -8.77 -4.43
CA GLY A 22 -14.43 -9.96 -4.74
C GLY A 22 -13.30 -10.21 -3.74
N THR A 23 -12.60 -11.33 -3.90
CA THR A 23 -11.41 -11.68 -3.11
C THR A 23 -10.14 -11.29 -3.87
N LEU A 24 -9.24 -10.58 -3.20
CA LEU A 24 -7.92 -10.23 -3.70
C LEU A 24 -6.86 -11.04 -2.95
N PHE A 25 -6.02 -11.77 -3.69
CA PHE A 25 -4.86 -12.47 -3.17
C PHE A 25 -3.63 -11.59 -3.37
N VAL A 26 -2.93 -11.26 -2.28
CA VAL A 26 -1.70 -10.45 -2.31
C VAL A 26 -0.53 -11.29 -1.84
N THR A 27 0.52 -11.37 -2.64
CA THR A 27 1.79 -12.03 -2.32
C THR A 27 2.87 -10.96 -2.23
N VAL A 28 3.58 -10.95 -1.09
CA VAL A 28 4.67 -10.00 -0.84
C VAL A 28 5.91 -10.79 -0.43
N LEU A 29 7.02 -10.54 -1.11
CA LEU A 29 8.36 -10.99 -0.71
C LEU A 29 9.17 -9.74 -0.36
N GLY A 30 9.85 -9.76 0.78
CA GLY A 30 10.72 -8.67 1.18
C GLY A 30 11.71 -9.07 2.24
N ASN A 31 12.74 -8.22 2.37
CA ASN A 31 13.82 -8.36 3.33
C ASN A 31 13.79 -7.21 4.34
N VAL A 32 14.12 -7.55 5.58
CA VAL A 32 14.22 -6.60 6.69
C VAL A 32 15.66 -6.62 7.17
N THR A 33 16.35 -5.49 7.08
CA THR A 33 17.80 -5.40 7.35
C THR A 33 18.12 -5.15 8.82
N MET A 34 17.15 -4.70 9.61
CA MET A 34 17.27 -4.40 11.03
C MET A 34 15.96 -4.68 11.74
N ASP A 35 16.00 -4.93 13.05
CA ASP A 35 14.79 -5.10 13.85
C ASP A 35 13.85 -3.89 13.72
N LEU A 36 12.56 -4.17 13.51
CA LEU A 36 11.55 -3.13 13.39
C LEU A 36 11.37 -2.42 14.75
N PRO A 37 11.27 -1.09 14.76
CA PRO A 37 10.99 -0.35 15.99
C PRO A 37 9.64 -0.78 16.57
N ARG A 38 9.48 -0.63 17.90
CA ARG A 38 8.23 -0.99 18.62
C ARG A 38 6.97 -0.30 18.06
N ARG A 39 7.12 0.80 17.32
CA ARG A 39 6.04 1.53 16.65
C ARG A 39 6.45 1.87 15.23
N VAL A 40 5.61 1.51 14.28
CA VAL A 40 5.77 1.84 12.86
C VAL A 40 4.58 2.70 12.45
N ASN A 41 4.84 3.85 11.84
CA ASN A 41 3.81 4.71 11.28
C ASN A 41 3.71 4.43 9.78
N VAL A 42 2.51 4.17 9.29
CA VAL A 42 2.23 3.98 7.87
C VAL A 42 1.54 5.24 7.35
N TYR A 43 2.16 5.91 6.39
CA TYR A 43 1.54 7.02 5.68
C TYR A 43 0.91 6.51 4.38
N LEU A 44 -0.39 6.76 4.20
CA LEU A 44 -1.13 6.34 3.03
C LEU A 44 -1.54 7.56 2.20
N GLU A 45 -1.18 7.54 0.91
CA GLU A 45 -1.63 8.51 -0.07
C GLU A 45 -2.37 7.79 -1.19
N ILE A 46 -3.67 8.10 -1.36
CA ILE A 46 -4.50 7.52 -2.43
C ILE A 46 -4.69 8.55 -3.53
N LYS A 47 -4.30 8.19 -4.75
CA LYS A 47 -4.51 9.01 -5.96
C LYS A 47 -5.46 8.32 -6.92
N LYS A 48 -6.50 9.03 -7.36
CA LYS A 48 -7.42 8.59 -8.41
C LYS A 48 -7.16 9.40 -9.67
N TYR A 49 -6.90 8.73 -10.78
CA TYR A 49 -6.71 9.37 -12.08
C TYR A 49 -8.06 9.54 -12.78
N ILE A 50 -8.43 10.78 -13.11
CA ILE A 50 -9.66 11.12 -13.85
C ILE A 50 -9.26 11.97 -15.06
N PHE A 51 -9.55 11.50 -16.27
CA PHE A 51 -9.09 12.12 -17.53
C PHE A 51 -7.57 12.42 -17.57
N GLY A 52 -6.75 11.55 -16.96
CA GLY A 52 -5.29 11.71 -16.90
C GLY A 52 -4.78 12.61 -15.77
N PHE A 53 -5.65 13.31 -15.04
CA PHE A 53 -5.27 14.14 -13.90
C PHE A 53 -5.36 13.36 -12.58
N PRO A 54 -4.30 13.33 -11.75
CA PRO A 54 -4.34 12.69 -10.44
C PRO A 54 -5.03 13.59 -9.41
N PHE A 55 -6.05 13.04 -8.74
CA PHE A 55 -6.72 13.66 -7.59
C PHE A 55 -6.40 12.88 -6.33
N THR A 56 -5.89 13.55 -5.30
CA THR A 56 -5.71 12.94 -3.98
C THR A 56 -7.07 12.75 -3.33
N VAL A 57 -7.39 11.50 -2.98
CA VAL A 57 -8.59 11.17 -2.23
C VAL A 57 -8.30 11.51 -0.76
N PRO A 58 -9.00 12.47 -0.16
CA PRO A 58 -8.78 12.78 1.25
C PRO A 58 -9.26 11.61 2.10
N CYS A 59 -8.65 11.46 3.27
CA CYS A 59 -9.08 10.47 4.25
C CYS A 59 -10.47 10.86 4.79
N PHE A 60 -11.52 10.31 4.20
CA PHE A 60 -12.88 10.44 4.72
C PHE A 60 -13.07 9.44 5.85
N ASN A 61 -13.09 9.95 7.09
CA ASN A 61 -13.10 9.20 8.35
C ASN A 61 -11.78 8.47 8.64
N GLY A 62 -11.18 8.73 9.81
CA GLY A 62 -9.88 8.22 10.25
C GLY A 62 -9.76 6.71 10.46
N GLY A 63 -10.55 5.90 9.77
CA GLY A 63 -10.48 4.45 9.73
C GLY A 63 -10.66 3.96 8.30
N LEU A 64 -9.68 3.23 7.79
CA LEU A 64 -9.86 2.34 6.66
C LEU A 64 -10.81 1.21 7.10
N GLY A 65 -12.06 1.26 6.66
CA GLY A 65 -13.06 0.19 6.82
C GLY A 65 -14.13 0.45 7.88
N SER A 66 -15.36 0.72 7.43
CA SER A 66 -16.57 0.24 8.12
C SER A 66 -16.95 -1.12 7.53
#